data_AF-L7FAW9-F1
#
_entry.id   AF-L7FAW9-F1
#
_cell.length_a   1.000
_cell.length_b   1.000
_cell.length_c   1.000
_cell.angle_alpha   90.00
_cell.angle_beta   90.00
_cell.angle_gamma   90.00
#
_symmetry.space_group_name_H-M   'P 1'
#
loop_
_entity.id
_entity.type
_entity.pdbx_description
1 polymer ?
#
loop_
_entity_poly.entity_id
_entity_poly.type
_entity_poly.pdbx_seq_one_letter_code
_entity_poly.pdbx_strand_id
1 'polypeptide(L)'
;MPDELGPFQGVWDAWVEVQEQIERKPISHFEQAVQIQFSELREHLEAGDREAAAREMVDVVSIALNTLRKLGFSPTEIAEIAQNRAKDRMLGQAEKILDKYESVHQI
;
A
#
# COMPACT_ATOMS: atom_id res chain seq x y z
N MET A 1 20.94 7.05 -0.18
CA MET A 1 20.46 6.72 -1.54
C MET A 1 19.41 7.76 -1.90
N PRO A 2 19.05 7.97 -3.18
CA PRO A 2 17.91 8.81 -3.49
C PRO A 2 16.65 8.21 -2.83
N ASP A 3 15.75 9.06 -2.35
CA ASP A 3 14.47 8.63 -1.78
C ASP A 3 13.52 8.23 -2.92
N GLU A 4 13.74 7.05 -3.51
CA GLU A 4 13.00 6.59 -4.70
C GLU A 4 11.49 6.46 -4.44
N LEU A 5 11.11 6.18 -3.19
CA LEU A 5 9.72 6.10 -2.74
C LEU A 5 9.20 7.41 -2.13
N GLY A 6 9.99 8.50 -2.19
CA GLY A 6 9.66 9.80 -1.64
C GLY A 6 9.34 9.72 -0.13
N PRO A 7 8.21 10.28 0.35
CA PRO A 7 7.85 10.27 1.77
C PRO A 7 7.75 8.87 2.40
N PHE A 8 7.61 7.81 1.60
CA PHE A 8 7.51 6.44 2.09
C PHE A 8 8.86 5.72 2.16
N GLN A 9 9.97 6.37 1.78
CA GLN A 9 11.30 5.76 1.86
C GLN A 9 11.64 5.36 3.30
N GLY A 10 11.37 6.24 4.28
CA GLY A 10 11.59 5.93 5.69
C GLY A 10 10.74 4.75 6.20
N VAL A 11 9.51 4.60 5.66
CA VAL A 11 8.65 3.44 5.98
C VAL A 11 9.27 2.17 5.44
N TRP A 12 9.76 2.18 4.19
CA TRP A 12 10.46 1.03 3.61
C TRP A 12 11.69 0.65 4.44
N ASP A 13 12.57 1.62 4.73
CA ASP A 13 13.85 1.39 5.40
C ASP A 13 13.68 0.80 6.81
N ALA A 14 12.62 1.19 7.54
CA ALA A 14 12.31 0.69 8.89
C ALA A 14 12.11 -0.84 8.94
N TRP A 15 11.74 -1.46 7.83
CA TRP A 15 11.47 -2.91 7.77
C TRP A 15 12.67 -3.75 7.32
N VAL A 16 13.81 -3.13 6.98
CA VAL A 16 15.01 -3.84 6.50
C VAL A 16 15.52 -4.84 7.54
N GLU A 17 15.43 -4.51 8.83
CA GLU A 17 15.87 -5.38 9.94
C GLU A 17 15.12 -6.71 10.02
N VAL A 18 13.90 -6.79 9.47
CA VAL A 18 13.06 -8.00 9.49
C VAL A 18 12.79 -8.54 8.08
N GLN A 19 13.56 -8.14 7.07
CA GLN A 19 13.33 -8.54 5.67
C GLN A 19 13.26 -10.06 5.49
N GLU A 20 14.13 -10.83 6.14
CA GLU A 20 14.13 -12.29 6.03
C GLU A 20 12.84 -12.92 6.59
N GLN A 21 12.24 -12.27 7.59
CA GLN A 21 11.00 -12.74 8.18
C GLN A 21 9.84 -12.48 7.23
N ILE A 22 9.82 -11.29 6.62
CA ILE A 22 8.85 -10.88 5.59
C ILE A 22 8.91 -11.85 4.40
N GLU A 23 10.11 -12.18 3.92
CA GLU A 23 10.31 -13.12 2.80
C GLU A 23 9.69 -14.50 3.03
N ARG A 24 9.61 -14.94 4.29
CA ARG A 24 9.05 -16.24 4.69
C ARG A 24 7.54 -16.21 4.92
N LYS A 25 6.89 -15.04 4.98
CA LYS A 25 5.43 -14.95 5.18
C LYS A 25 4.67 -15.36 3.91
N PRO A 26 3.56 -16.12 4.01
CA PRO A 26 2.69 -16.35 2.86
C PRO A 26 1.99 -15.06 2.41
N ILE A 27 1.53 -14.99 1.16
CA ILE A 27 0.77 -13.82 0.65
C ILE A 27 -0.47 -13.53 1.52
N SER A 28 -1.14 -14.58 2.01
CA SER A 28 -2.30 -14.46 2.90
C SER A 28 -2.02 -13.70 4.20
N HIS A 29 -0.76 -13.62 4.65
CA HIS A 29 -0.38 -12.80 5.80
C HIS A 29 -0.62 -11.31 5.53
N PHE A 30 -0.22 -10.83 4.36
CA PHE A 30 -0.38 -9.42 3.97
C PHE A 30 -1.85 -9.09 3.68
N GLU A 31 -2.59 -10.02 3.06
CA GLU A 31 -4.04 -9.87 2.86
C GLU A 31 -4.78 -9.68 4.19
N GLN A 32 -4.48 -10.53 5.19
CA GLN A 32 -5.06 -10.42 6.53
C GLN A 32 -4.63 -9.13 7.23
N ALA A 33 -3.36 -8.74 7.11
CA ALA A 33 -2.87 -7.49 7.69
C ALA A 33 -3.64 -6.28 7.13
N VAL A 34 -3.86 -6.21 5.80
CA VAL A 34 -4.68 -5.13 5.20
C VAL A 34 -6.10 -5.12 5.77
N GLN A 35 -6.74 -6.29 5.91
CA GLN A 35 -8.09 -6.38 6.48
C GLN A 35 -8.18 -5.87 7.93
N ILE A 36 -7.14 -6.12 8.72
CA ILE A 36 -7.05 -5.62 10.11
C ILE A 36 -6.98 -4.09 10.11
N GLN A 37 -6.11 -3.48 9.30
CA GLN A 37 -5.99 -2.02 9.22
C GLN A 37 -7.28 -1.34 8.71
N PHE A 38 -8.02 -1.98 7.81
CA PHE A 38 -9.36 -1.48 7.41
C PHE A 38 -10.40 -1.61 8.53
N SER A 39 -10.22 -2.54 9.47
CA SER A 39 -11.08 -2.65 10.64
C SER A 39 -10.74 -1.57 11.66
N GLU A 40 -9.45 -1.37 11.97
CA GLU A 40 -8.95 -0.30 12.85
C GLU A 40 -9.29 1.09 12.30
N LEU A 41 -9.20 1.29 10.98
CA LEU A 41 -9.67 2.50 10.31
C LEU A 41 -11.12 2.83 10.68
N ARG A 42 -12.02 1.84 10.61
CA ARG A 42 -13.44 2.05 10.92
C ARG A 42 -13.63 2.41 12.38
N GLU A 43 -12.94 1.72 13.29
CA GLU A 43 -12.99 1.99 14.72
C GLU A 43 -12.55 3.43 15.04
N HIS A 44 -11.46 3.90 14.42
CA HIS A 44 -10.97 5.27 14.59
C HIS A 44 -11.93 6.31 14.01
N LEU A 45 -12.55 6.04 12.85
CA LEU A 45 -13.55 6.92 12.26
C LEU A 45 -14.81 7.02 13.12
N GLU A 46 -15.29 5.90 13.69
CA GLU A 46 -16.43 5.87 14.61
C GLU A 46 -16.13 6.65 15.90
N ALA A 47 -14.89 6.64 16.37
CA ALA A 47 -14.43 7.43 17.51
C ALA A 47 -14.19 8.92 17.18
N GLY A 48 -14.27 9.32 15.89
CA GLY A 48 -13.98 10.68 15.44
C GLY A 48 -12.49 11.04 15.39
N ASP A 49 -11.60 10.05 15.52
CA ASP A 49 -10.15 10.24 15.47
C ASP A 49 -9.62 10.13 14.03
N ARG A 50 -9.71 11.25 13.31
CA ARG A 50 -9.27 11.34 11.92
C ARG A 50 -7.76 11.13 11.75
N GLU A 51 -6.95 11.50 12.74
CA GLU A 51 -5.50 11.37 12.63
C GLU A 51 -5.08 9.91 12.76
N ALA A 52 -5.64 9.18 13.73
CA ALA A 52 -5.42 7.75 13.85
C ALA A 52 -5.90 7.01 12.59
N ALA A 53 -7.11 7.32 12.11
CA ALA A 53 -7.62 6.78 10.85
C ALA A 53 -6.68 7.01 9.64
N ALA A 54 -6.01 8.17 9.56
CA ALA A 54 -5.05 8.44 8.51
C ALA A 54 -3.76 7.59 8.64
N ARG A 55 -3.31 7.31 9.87
CA ARG A 55 -2.16 6.45 10.12
C ARG A 55 -2.41 5.02 9.65
N GLU A 56 -3.60 4.48 9.90
CA GLU A 56 -3.99 3.15 9.38
C GLU A 56 -3.86 3.03 7.85
N MET A 57 -4.13 4.12 7.11
CA MET A 57 -3.94 4.13 5.65
C MET A 57 -2.48 4.20 5.23
N VAL A 58 -1.62 4.85 6.02
CA VAL A 58 -0.17 4.77 5.84
C VAL A 58 0.32 3.36 6.11
N ASP A 59 -0.24 2.68 7.10
CA ASP A 59 0.09 1.29 7.40
C ASP A 59 -0.39 0.32 6.31
N VAL A 60 -1.53 0.57 5.66
CA VAL A 60 -1.91 -0.15 4.42
C VAL A 60 -0.87 0.04 3.31
N VAL A 61 -0.33 1.25 3.12
CA VAL A 61 0.76 1.50 2.17
C VAL A 61 2.03 0.73 2.59
N SER A 62 2.35 0.72 3.88
CA SER A 62 3.47 -0.04 4.47
C SER A 62 3.35 -1.54 4.16
N ILE A 63 2.15 -2.13 4.31
CA ILE A 63 1.88 -3.53 3.99
C ILE A 63 2.00 -3.80 2.49
N ALA A 64 1.52 -2.89 1.63
CA ALA A 64 1.67 -3.02 0.18
C ALA A 64 3.15 -3.00 -0.24
N LEU A 65 3.95 -2.09 0.34
CA LEU A 65 5.40 -2.04 0.13
C LEU A 65 6.10 -3.32 0.59
N ASN A 66 5.76 -3.84 1.77
CA ASN A 66 6.30 -5.11 2.25
C ASN A 66 5.89 -6.31 1.39
N THR A 67 4.70 -6.26 0.77
CA THR A 67 4.27 -7.27 -0.20
C THR A 67 5.11 -7.20 -1.48
N LEU A 68 5.43 -6.00 -1.96
CA LEU A 68 6.34 -5.82 -3.10
C LEU A 68 7.76 -6.31 -2.76
N ARG A 69 8.25 -6.06 -1.54
CA ARG A 69 9.51 -6.65 -1.05
C ARG A 69 9.46 -8.18 -1.07
N LYS A 70 8.39 -8.78 -0.54
CA LYS A 70 8.15 -10.24 -0.55
C LYS A 70 8.20 -10.84 -1.95
N LEU A 71 7.82 -10.06 -2.97
CA LEU A 71 7.85 -10.42 -4.39
C LEU A 71 9.21 -10.13 -5.06
N GLY A 72 10.18 -9.58 -4.33
CA GLY A 72 11.54 -9.34 -4.80
C GLY A 72 11.77 -7.98 -5.46
N PHE A 73 10.81 -7.05 -5.37
CA PHE A 73 10.97 -5.72 -5.96
C PHE A 73 11.80 -4.79 -5.08
N SER A 74 12.69 -4.04 -5.71
CA SER A 74 13.46 -2.95 -5.09
C SER A 74 12.69 -1.62 -5.10
N PRO A 75 13.08 -0.63 -4.25
CA PRO A 75 12.49 0.71 -4.26
C PRO A 75 12.46 1.36 -5.64
N THR A 76 13.54 1.23 -6.42
CA THR A 76 13.64 1.79 -7.78
C THR A 76 12.62 1.16 -8.72
N GLU A 77 12.51 -0.18 -8.74
CA GLU A 77 11.54 -0.88 -9.59
C GLU A 77 10.09 -0.53 -9.21
N ILE A 78 9.81 -0.37 -7.91
CA ILE A 78 8.50 0.05 -7.42
C ILE A 78 8.18 1.47 -7.92
N ALA A 79 9.12 2.40 -7.82
CA ALA A 79 8.96 3.77 -8.30
C ALA A 79 8.68 3.81 -9.81
N GLU A 80 9.42 3.04 -10.61
CA GLU A 80 9.21 2.92 -12.05
C GLU A 80 7.82 2.35 -12.38
N ILE A 81 7.41 1.27 -11.70
CA ILE A 81 6.07 0.68 -11.88
C ILE A 81 4.98 1.70 -11.53
N ALA A 82 5.12 2.42 -10.42
CA ALA A 82 4.16 3.42 -9.99
C ALA A 82 4.04 4.57 -11.00
N GLN A 83 5.17 5.10 -11.47
CA GLN A 83 5.21 6.17 -12.47
C GLN A 83 4.58 5.74 -13.80
N ASN A 84 4.95 4.56 -14.30
CA ASN A 84 4.39 4.01 -15.54
C ASN A 84 2.88 3.79 -15.41
N ARG A 85 2.41 3.25 -14.28
CA ARG A 85 0.98 3.06 -14.02
C ARG A 85 0.22 4.39 -13.97
N ALA A 86 0.79 5.41 -13.32
CA ALA A 86 0.19 6.72 -13.26
C ALA A 86 0.05 7.33 -14.65
N LYS A 87 1.12 7.31 -15.45
CA LYS A 87 1.17 7.88 -16.80
C LYS A 87 0.28 7.14 -17.79
N ASP A 88 0.37 5.82 -17.84
CA ASP A 88 -0.20 5.03 -18.92
C ASP A 88 -1.64 4.61 -18.65
N ARG A 89 -2.02 4.48 -17.37
CA ARG A 89 -3.32 3.92 -16.98
C ARG A 89 -4.21 4.88 -16.21
N MET A 90 -3.67 5.77 -15.38
CA MET A 90 -4.49 6.58 -14.47
C MET A 90 -4.74 8.00 -14.99
N LEU A 91 -3.73 8.64 -15.57
CA LEU A 91 -3.84 10.01 -16.05
C LEU A 91 -4.91 10.12 -17.15
N GLY A 92 -5.92 10.97 -16.92
CA GLY A 92 -7.06 11.14 -17.83
C GLY A 92 -8.05 9.98 -17.88
N GLN A 93 -7.88 8.94 -17.05
CA GLN A 93 -8.74 7.75 -17.01
C GLN A 93 -9.24 7.38 -15.62
N ALA A 94 -8.93 8.19 -14.59
CA ALA A 94 -9.26 7.90 -13.19
C ALA A 94 -10.76 7.63 -12.96
N GLU A 95 -11.65 8.45 -13.54
CA GLU A 95 -13.11 8.25 -13.44
C GLU A 95 -13.54 6.89 -14.00
N LYS A 96 -13.05 6.51 -15.18
CA LYS A 96 -13.35 5.19 -15.77
C LYS A 96 -12.84 4.02 -14.94
N ILE A 97 -11.74 4.22 -14.21
CA ILE A 97 -11.22 3.21 -13.29
C ILE A 97 -12.16 3.08 -12.09
N LEU A 98 -12.69 4.19 -11.56
CA LEU A 98 -13.66 4.18 -10.49
C LEU A 98 -14.96 3.48 -10.93
N ASP A 99 -15.52 3.90 -12.08
CA ASP A 99 -16.71 3.29 -12.68
C ASP A 99 -16.55 1.78 -12.89
N LYS A 100 -15.33 1.33 -13.24
CA LYS A 100 -15.04 -0.09 -13.39
C LYS A 100 -15.19 -0.83 -12.06
N TYR A 101 -14.72 -0.28 -10.95
CA TYR A 101 -14.88 -0.93 -9.65
C TYR A 101 -16.35 -1.01 -9.24
N GLU A 102 -17.11 0.07 -9.42
CA GLU A 102 -18.53 0.11 -9.10
C GLU A 102 -19.37 -0.84 -9.98
N SER A 103 -19.16 -0.81 -11.30
CA SER A 103 -19.98 -1.58 -12.24
C SER A 103 -19.60 -3.07 -12.34
N VAL A 104 -18.31 -3.41 -12.26
CA VAL A 104 -17.83 -4.79 -12.46
C VAL A 104 -17.74 -5.53 -11.13
N HIS A 105 -17.33 -4.86 -10.06
CA HIS A 105 -17.09 -5.48 -8.77
C HIS A 105 -18.19 -5.19 -7.74
N GLN A 106 -19.17 -4.33 -8.07
CA GLN A 106 -20.34 -4.01 -7.23
C GLN A 106 -19.94 -3.55 -5.82
N ILE A 107 -18.84 -2.79 -5.73
CA ILE A 107 -18.38 -2.11 -4.53
C ILE A 107 -18.58 -0.61 -4.64
#